data_AF-A0A1F8H882-F1
#
_entry.id   AF-A0A1F8H882-F1
#
_cell.length_a   1.000
_cell.length_b   1.000
_cell.length_c   1.000
_cell.angle_alpha   90.00
_cell.angle_beta   90.00
_cell.angle_gamma   90.00
#
_symmetry.space_group_name_H-M   'P 1'
#
loop_
_entity.id
_entity.type
_entity.pdbx_description
1 polymer ?
#
loop_
_entity_poly.entity_id
_entity_poly.type
_entity_poly.pdbx_seq_one_letter_code
_entity_poly.pdbx_strand_id
1 'polypeptide(L)' 'MKLSKLMHVASVIVGIGGVVTFAGAVIGGGDNLVFGITKVDALLCAGILILIATWLQVGTIHHMMLEKQGEII' A
#
# COMPACT_ATOMS: atom_id res chain seq x y z
N MET A 1 -16.52 -11.53 6.46
CA MET A 1 -15.30 -11.29 7.25
C MET A 1 -15.42 -9.92 7.89
N LYS A 2 -14.84 -9.68 9.08
CA LYS A 2 -14.81 -8.33 9.69
C LYS A 2 -14.17 -7.32 8.72
N LEU A 3 -14.67 -6.09 8.68
CA LEU A 3 -14.22 -5.06 7.72
C LEU A 3 -12.71 -4.81 7.86
N SER A 4 -12.25 -4.79 9.11
CA SER A 4 -10.83 -4.71 9.48
C SER A 4 -9.94 -5.73 8.74
N LYS A 5 -10.40 -6.97 8.58
CA LYS A 5 -9.62 -8.02 7.91
C LYS A 5 -9.46 -7.74 6.41
N LEU A 6 -10.48 -7.18 5.78
CA LEU A 6 -10.43 -6.80 4.35
C LEU A 6 -9.52 -5.59 4.14
N MET A 7 -9.59 -4.60 5.03
CA MET A 7 -8.69 -3.44 5.02
C MET A 7 -7.23 -3.86 5.22
N HIS A 8 -6.97 -4.82 6.11
CA HIS A 8 -5.63 -5.37 6.31
C HIS A 8 -5.09 -6.01 5.02
N VAL A 9 -5.86 -6.90 4.38
CA VAL A 9 -5.43 -7.57 3.15
C VAL A 9 -5.17 -6.57 2.03
N ALA A 10 -6.04 -5.57 1.87
CA ALA A 10 -5.85 -4.50 0.91
C ALA A 10 -4.55 -3.71 1.18
N SER A 11 -4.27 -3.37 2.44
CA SER A 11 -3.05 -2.66 2.83
C SER A 11 -1.77 -3.43 2.44
N VAL A 12 -1.78 -4.75 2.61
CA VAL A 12 -0.64 -5.61 2.30
C VAL A 12 -0.43 -5.70 0.80
N ILE A 13 -1.49 -5.88 0.01
CA ILE A 13 -1.40 -5.94 -1.46
C ILE A 13 -0.85 -4.61 -2.01
N VAL A 14 -1.38 -3.48 -1.55
CA VAL A 14 -0.93 -2.15 -1.97
C VAL A 14 0.53 -1.90 -1.56
N GLY A 15 0.91 -2.30 -0.33
CA GLY A 15 2.28 -2.18 0.16
C GLY A 15 3.27 -3.01 -0.66
N ILE A 16 2.93 -4.27 -0.97
CA ILE A 16 3.74 -5.13 -1.84
C ILE A 16 3.87 -4.50 -3.24
N GLY A 17 2.79 -3.96 -3.80
CA GLY A 17 2.81 -3.25 -5.08
C GLY A 17 3.77 -2.05 -5.07
N GLY A 18 3.79 -1.28 -3.98
CA GLY A 18 4.73 -0.18 -3.79
C GLY A 18 6.20 -0.66 -3.75
N VAL A 19 6.48 -1.73 -2.99
CA VAL A 19 7.83 -2.31 -2.89
C VAL A 19 8.32 -2.86 -4.23
N VAL A 20 7.47 -3.59 -4.96
CA VAL A 20 7.83 -4.13 -6.28
C VAL A 20 8.09 -3.01 -7.28
N THR A 21 7.25 -1.98 -7.30
CA THR A 21 7.45 -0.80 -8.16
C THR A 21 8.76 -0.08 -7.82
N PHE A 22 9.06 0.09 -6.53
CA PHE A 22 10.31 0.68 -6.08
C PHE A 22 11.53 -0.16 -6.50
N ALA A 23 11.51 -1.46 -6.23
CA ALA A 23 12.60 -2.37 -6.59
C ALA A 23 12.82 -2.39 -8.11
N GLY A 24 11.75 -2.46 -8.89
CA GLY A 24 11.81 -2.33 -10.34
C GLY A 24 12.45 -1.01 -10.77
N ALA A 25 12.00 0.11 -10.21
CA ALA A 25 12.55 1.43 -10.55
C ALA A 25 14.03 1.57 -10.18
N VAL A 26 14.46 1.03 -9.04
CA VAL A 26 15.86 1.12 -8.60
C VAL A 26 16.78 0.24 -9.45
N ILE A 27 16.38 -1.00 -9.71
CA ILE A 27 17.20 -1.99 -10.44
C ILE A 27 17.14 -1.75 -11.97
N GLY A 28 16.04 -1.18 -12.46
CA GLY A 28 15.87 -0.81 -13.86
C GLY A 28 16.82 0.30 -14.30
N GLY A 29 17.67 -0.02 -15.28
CA GLY A 29 18.77 0.83 -15.74
C GLY A 29 18.40 2.02 -16.64
N GLY A 30 17.13 2.25 -16.99
CA GLY A 30 16.76 3.34 -17.89
C GLY A 30 15.27 3.70 -17.86
N ASP A 31 14.95 4.87 -18.44
CA ASP A 31 13.56 5.24 -18.74
C ASP A 31 12.90 4.15 -19.60
N ASN A 32 11.60 3.93 -19.41
CA ASN A 32 10.79 2.82 -19.95
C ASN A 32 10.74 1.55 -19.09
N LEU A 33 10.74 1.65 -17.76
CA LEU A 33 10.55 0.49 -16.88
C LEU A 33 9.22 -0.26 -17.18
N VAL A 34 8.17 0.50 -17.50
CA VAL A 34 6.85 0.02 -17.92
C VAL A 34 6.28 1.05 -18.90
N PHE A 35 6.11 0.71 -20.19
CA PHE A 35 5.35 1.50 -21.18
C PHE A 35 5.63 3.02 -21.23
N GLY A 36 6.88 3.45 -21.35
CA GLY A 36 7.17 4.89 -21.47
C GLY A 36 7.22 5.66 -20.14
N ILE A 37 6.93 5.00 -19.02
CA ILE A 37 7.01 5.61 -17.69
C ILE A 37 8.49 5.87 -17.33
N THR A 38 8.77 7.11 -16.93
CA THR A 38 10.10 7.53 -16.51
C THR A 38 10.45 6.96 -15.14
N LYS A 39 11.74 6.84 -14.86
CA LYS A 39 12.22 6.35 -13.55
C LYS A 39 11.64 7.19 -12.40
N VAL A 40 11.59 8.51 -12.55
CA VAL A 40 11.11 9.44 -11.52
C VAL A 40 9.63 9.23 -11.23
N ASP A 41 8.81 9.04 -12.26
CA ASP A 41 7.37 8.77 -12.12
C ASP A 41 7.11 7.44 -11.38
N ALA A 42 7.85 6.38 -11.74
CA ALA A 42 7.76 5.09 -11.06
C ALA A 42 8.14 5.18 -9.56
N LEU A 43 9.17 5.96 -9.23
CA LEU A 43 9.59 6.21 -7.84
C LEU A 43 8.53 6.98 -7.04
N LEU A 44 7.90 7.99 -7.66
CA LEU A 44 6.80 8.74 -7.03
C LEU A 44 5.58 7.84 -6.82
N CYS A 45 5.19 7.03 -7.81
CA CYS A 45 4.12 6.05 -7.67
C CYS A 45 4.40 5.06 -6.53
N ALA A 46 5.62 4.53 -6.44
CA ALA A 46 6.01 3.66 -5.35
C ALA A 46 5.86 4.34 -3.97
N GLY A 47 6.31 5.59 -3.85
CA GLY A 47 6.15 6.37 -2.63
C GLY A 47 4.67 6.58 -2.25
N ILE A 48 3.83 6.93 -3.22
CA ILE A 48 2.37 7.10 -3.01
C ILE A 48 1.74 5.76 -2.57
N LEU A 49 2.08 4.65 -3.20
CA LEU A 49 1.57 3.33 -2.81
C LEU A 49 1.95 2.96 -1.37
N ILE A 50 3.19 3.26 -0.96
CA ILE A 50 3.64 3.04 0.42
C ILE A 50 2.87 3.92 1.42
N LEU A 51 2.63 5.19 1.08
CA LEU A 51 1.82 6.08 1.91
C LEU A 51 0.38 5.56 2.05
N ILE A 52 -0.25 5.17 0.93
CA ILE A 52 -1.60 4.59 0.95
C ILE A 52 -1.64 3.35 1.84
N ALA A 53 -0.68 2.43 1.68
CA ALA A 53 -0.60 1.21 2.48
C ALA A 53 -0.51 1.52 3.99
N THR A 54 0.31 2.52 4.34
CA THR A 54 0.48 2.97 5.73
C THR A 54 -0.83 3.52 6.30
N TRP A 55 -1.49 4.43 5.58
CA TRP A 55 -2.78 4.98 6.01
C TRP A 55 -3.88 3.92 6.13
N LEU A 56 -3.91 2.95 5.21
CA LEU A 56 -4.84 1.82 5.26
C LEU A 56 -4.58 0.93 6.49
N GLN A 57 -3.33 0.71 6.87
CA GLN A 57 -2.97 0.02 8.10
C GLN A 57 -3.40 0.78 9.35
N VAL A 58 -3.16 2.08 9.41
CA VAL A 58 -3.64 2.92 10.52
C VAL A 58 -5.17 2.85 10.64
N GLY A 59 -5.88 3.01 9.51
CA GLY A 59 -7.34 2.88 9.46
C GLY A 59 -7.82 1.49 9.89
N THR A 60 -7.10 0.44 9.49
CA THR A 60 -7.39 -0.94 9.92
C THR A 60 -7.27 -1.09 11.44
N ILE A 61 -6.20 -0.56 12.04
CA ILE A 61 -6.01 -0.58 13.50
C ILE A 61 -7.15 0.15 14.19
N HIS A 62 -7.52 1.33 13.70
CA HIS A 62 -8.64 2.10 14.24
C HIS A 62 -9.96 1.33 14.15
N HIS A 63 -10.24 0.69 13.01
CA HIS A 63 -11.47 -0.10 12.83
C HIS A 63 -11.48 -1.37 13.69
N MET A 64 -10.33 -2.01 13.92
CA MET A 64 -10.22 -3.12 14.88
C MET A 64 -10.52 -2.67 16.32
N MET A 65 -10.12 -1.45 16.70
CA MET A 65 -10.43 -0.89 18.02
C MET A 65 -11.94 -0.63 18.16
N LEU A 66 -12.59 -0.06 17.14
CA LEU A 66 -14.03 0.18 17.13
C LEU A 66 -14.84 -1.12 17.17
N GLU A 67 -14.44 -2.13 16.38
CA GLU A 67 -15.08 -3.45 16.39
C GLU A 67 -14.97 -4.12 17.77
N LYS A 68 -13.82 -3.99 18.46
CA LYS A 68 -13.66 -4.50 19.83
C LYS A 68 -14.51 -3.74 20.85
N GLN A 69 -14.67 -2.43 20.74
CA GLN A 69 -15.54 -1.67 21.64
C GLN A 69 -17.02 -1.95 21.39
N GLY A 70 -17.43 -2.18 20.15
CA GLY A 70 -18.80 -2.57 19.81
C GLY A 70 -19.18 -3.98 20.29
N GLU A 71 -18.21 -4.88 20.50
CA GLU A 71 -18.43 -6.21 21.10
C GLU A 71 -18.64 -6.17 22.63
N ILE A 72 -18.33 -5.06 23.30
CA ILE A 72 -18.43 -4.91 24.77
C ILE A 72 -19.85 -4.47 25.19
N ILE A 73 -20.70 -4.03 24.25
CA ILE A 73 -22.07 -3.51 24.51
C ILE A 73 -23.12 -4.58 24.22
#